data_AF-A0A957M8R8-F1
#
_entry.id   AF-A0A957M8R8-F1
#
_cell.length_a   1.000
_cell.length_b   1.000
_cell.length_c   1.000
_cell.angle_alpha   90.00
_cell.angle_beta   90.00
_cell.angle_gamma   90.00
#
_symmetry.space_group_name_H-M   'P 1'
#
loop_
_entity.id
_entity.type
_entity.pdbx_description
1 polymer ?
#
loop_
_entity_poly.entity_id
_entity_poly.type
_entity_poly.pdbx_seq_one_letter_code
_entity_poly.pdbx_strand_id
1 'polypeptide(L)'
;MKHSVWFFIVAMLVLSACAPITPAAQPAANMPNPASVFCADNGGTVDIRKDAQGGEYGMCVFADGSECDEWAYFRGECKPGQPAGEQSTGMANPASVYCGENGGTLDIRKDAQGNEYGVCVFADGSECDEWAFFRGECKAGDSGEVMNMRNPASVYCAENGGTVDIREEADGSVGYCVFADKSECEEWAFFRG
;
A
#
# COMPACT_ATOMS: atom_id res chain seq x y z
N MET A 1 -20.73 46.16 83.86
CA MET A 1 -20.20 44.77 83.98
C MET A 1 -19.01 44.69 83.03
N LYS A 2 -17.80 45.09 83.43
CA LYS A 2 -16.66 44.27 83.91
C LYS A 2 -16.27 43.07 83.01
N HIS A 3 -15.16 43.25 82.26
CA HIS A 3 -14.10 42.30 81.81
C HIS A 3 -14.54 41.10 80.92
N SER A 4 -13.80 40.57 79.93
CA SER A 4 -12.38 40.61 79.54
C SER A 4 -12.21 40.06 78.10
N VAL A 5 -11.25 40.63 77.37
CA VAL A 5 -10.28 40.07 76.39
C VAL A 5 -10.44 38.59 75.97
N TRP A 6 -10.32 38.30 74.66
CA TRP A 6 -9.35 37.31 74.14
C TRP A 6 -9.03 37.48 72.64
N PHE A 7 -7.71 37.60 72.41
CA PHE A 7 -6.93 37.50 71.18
C PHE A 7 -7.45 36.48 70.16
N PHE A 8 -7.28 36.78 68.85
CA PHE A 8 -6.43 35.99 67.93
C PHE A 8 -6.22 36.78 66.62
N ILE A 9 -5.06 37.45 66.50
CA ILE A 9 -4.54 37.95 65.22
C ILE A 9 -3.83 36.76 64.57
N VAL A 10 -4.41 36.20 63.50
CA VAL A 10 -3.70 35.27 62.61
C VAL A 10 -3.05 36.10 61.51
N ALA A 11 -1.77 36.42 61.69
CA ALA A 11 -0.93 36.98 60.64
C ALA A 11 -0.50 35.85 59.69
N MET A 12 -1.14 35.73 58.52
CA MET A 12 -0.65 34.87 57.43
C MET A 12 0.63 35.49 56.84
N LEU A 13 1.76 34.88 57.16
CA LEU A 13 3.06 35.13 56.54
C LEU A 13 3.04 34.67 55.08
N VAL A 14 3.19 35.64 54.18
CA VAL A 14 3.38 35.44 52.73
C VAL A 14 4.84 35.05 52.50
N LEU A 15 5.10 33.79 52.14
CA LEU A 15 6.38 33.38 51.55
C LEU A 15 6.19 33.19 50.04
N SER A 16 6.41 34.26 49.28
CA SER A 16 6.66 34.16 47.83
C SER A 16 8.14 33.89 47.61
N ALA A 17 8.49 32.64 47.30
CA ALA A 17 9.84 32.25 46.93
C ALA A 17 10.03 32.49 45.42
N CYS A 18 10.70 33.56 45.03
CA CYS A 18 11.22 33.72 43.67
C CYS A 18 12.52 32.92 43.55
N ALA A 19 12.46 31.72 42.96
CA ALA A 19 13.64 31.06 42.42
C ALA A 19 13.98 31.70 41.06
N PRO A 20 15.25 32.05 40.78
CA PRO A 20 15.66 32.40 39.43
C PRO A 20 15.46 31.17 38.54
N ILE A 21 14.67 31.33 37.49
CA ILE A 21 14.52 30.32 36.43
C ILE A 21 15.86 30.32 35.70
N THR A 22 16.74 29.38 36.02
CA THR A 22 17.90 29.09 35.18
C THR A 22 17.36 28.63 33.82
N PRO A 23 17.65 29.32 32.71
CA PRO A 23 17.33 28.79 31.39
C PRO A 23 18.01 27.42 31.28
N ALA A 24 17.25 26.39 30.90
CA ALA A 24 17.85 25.12 30.50
C ALA A 24 18.88 25.43 29.42
N ALA A 25 20.11 24.94 29.60
CA ALA A 25 21.14 25.02 28.57
C ALA A 25 20.53 24.47 27.27
N GLN A 26 20.42 25.33 26.25
CA GLN A 26 19.98 24.90 24.93
C GLN A 26 20.95 23.80 24.47
N PRO A 27 20.45 22.66 23.95
CA PRO A 27 21.33 21.64 23.38
C PRO A 27 22.24 22.33 22.36
N ALA A 28 23.54 22.05 22.46
CA ALA A 28 24.55 22.69 21.63
C ALA A 28 24.17 22.56 20.15
N ALA A 29 23.85 23.68 19.51
CA ALA A 29 23.61 23.84 18.08
C ALA A 29 24.91 23.68 17.26
N ASN A 30 25.83 22.83 17.73
CA ASN A 30 27.22 22.77 17.26
C ASN A 30 27.53 21.47 16.52
N MET A 31 26.53 20.65 16.23
CA MET A 31 26.66 19.51 15.32
C MET A 31 25.94 19.87 14.00
N PRO A 32 26.67 19.94 12.87
CA PRO A 32 26.06 20.18 11.57
C PRO A 32 25.00 19.12 11.25
N ASN A 33 23.97 19.50 10.50
CA ASN A 33 23.01 18.54 9.96
C ASN A 33 23.75 17.60 8.99
N PRO A 34 23.78 16.27 9.24
CA PRO A 34 24.52 15.33 8.41
C PRO A 34 24.01 15.28 6.97
N ALA A 35 22.70 15.47 6.74
CA ALA A 35 22.14 15.51 5.39
C ALA A 35 22.60 16.77 4.64
N SER A 36 22.65 17.92 5.33
CA SER A 36 23.17 19.17 4.76
C SER A 36 24.67 19.09 4.45
N VAL A 37 25.47 18.49 5.33
CA VAL A 37 26.90 18.24 5.09
C VAL A 37 27.09 17.32 3.91
N PHE A 38 26.35 16.21 3.85
CA PHE A 38 26.41 15.28 2.73
C PHE A 38 26.03 15.93 1.41
N CYS A 39 25.02 16.80 1.38
CA CYS A 39 24.68 17.58 0.20
C CYS A 39 25.88 18.42 -0.28
N ALA A 40 26.48 19.20 0.63
CA ALA A 40 27.62 20.06 0.30
C ALA A 40 28.85 19.25 -0.15
N ASP A 41 29.17 18.16 0.54
CA ASP A 41 30.32 17.28 0.24
C ASP A 41 30.19 16.60 -1.12
N ASN A 42 28.96 16.41 -1.63
CA ASN A 42 28.70 15.85 -2.95
C ASN A 42 28.42 16.91 -4.02
N GLY A 43 28.80 18.17 -3.78
CA GLY A 43 28.74 19.24 -4.78
C GLY A 43 27.35 19.84 -4.98
N GLY A 44 26.41 19.56 -4.09
CA GLY A 44 25.11 20.25 -4.02
C GLY A 44 25.17 21.50 -3.14
N THR A 45 24.12 22.32 -3.21
CA THR A 45 23.87 23.45 -2.31
C THR A 45 22.56 23.22 -1.57
N VAL A 46 22.57 23.42 -0.24
CA VAL A 46 21.36 23.28 0.57
C VAL A 46 20.53 24.56 0.48
N ASP A 47 19.27 24.42 0.05
CA ASP A 47 18.24 25.44 0.01
C ASP A 47 17.18 25.13 1.08
N ILE A 48 17.08 25.96 2.12
CA ILE A 48 16.11 25.79 3.20
C ILE A 48 14.78 26.43 2.79
N ARG A 49 13.74 25.61 2.72
CA ARG A 49 12.40 26.00 2.31
C ARG A 49 11.42 25.85 3.46
N LYS A 50 10.24 26.47 3.32
CA LYS A 50 9.14 26.37 4.28
C LYS A 50 7.94 25.68 3.64
N ASP A 51 7.32 24.77 4.38
CA ASP A 51 6.04 24.19 4.00
C ASP A 51 4.88 25.18 4.26
N ALA A 52 3.66 24.79 3.89
CA ALA A 52 2.46 25.61 4.08
C ALA A 52 2.10 25.86 5.57
N GLN A 53 2.65 25.05 6.48
CA GLN A 53 2.47 25.16 7.93
C GLN A 53 3.63 25.92 8.60
N GLY A 54 4.64 26.33 7.81
CA GLY A 54 5.82 27.06 8.28
C GLY A 54 6.97 26.19 8.77
N GLY A 55 6.88 24.86 8.62
CA GLY A 55 7.97 23.93 8.91
C GLY A 55 9.10 24.09 7.90
N GLU A 56 10.36 24.08 8.38
CA GLU A 56 11.54 24.19 7.53
C GLU A 56 12.02 22.81 7.07
N TYR A 57 12.36 22.68 5.79
CA TYR A 57 12.96 21.48 5.20
C TYR A 57 14.09 21.88 4.24
N GLY A 58 15.11 21.02 4.11
CA GLY A 58 16.27 21.28 3.25
C GLY A 58 16.15 20.57 1.90
N MET A 59 16.37 21.31 0.82
CA MET A 59 16.51 20.76 -0.54
C MET A 59 17.97 20.84 -0.97
N CYS A 60 18.55 19.72 -1.38
CA CYS A 60 19.85 19.67 -2.02
C CYS A 60 19.71 19.98 -3.52
N VAL A 61 20.25 21.11 -3.96
CA VAL A 61 20.21 21.60 -5.34
C VAL A 61 21.54 21.30 -6.03
N PHE A 62 21.50 20.62 -7.17
CA PHE A 62 22.69 20.19 -7.91
C PHE A 62 23.00 21.12 -9.10
N ALA A 63 24.22 21.03 -9.63
CA ALA A 63 24.69 21.89 -10.73
C ALA A 63 23.93 21.72 -12.05
N ASP A 64 23.31 20.55 -12.27
CA ASP A 64 22.44 20.27 -13.42
C ASP A 64 21.02 20.84 -13.25
N GLY A 65 20.72 21.46 -12.10
CA GLY A 65 19.42 22.02 -11.75
C GLY A 65 18.44 21.01 -11.15
N SER A 66 18.83 19.74 -11.00
CA SER A 66 18.02 18.77 -10.25
C SER A 66 18.04 19.08 -8.75
N GLU A 67 16.99 18.68 -8.05
CA GLU A 67 16.84 18.92 -6.62
C GLU A 67 16.32 17.67 -5.91
N CYS A 68 16.86 17.38 -4.73
CA CYS A 68 16.42 16.31 -3.85
C CYS A 68 16.09 16.86 -2.46
N ASP A 69 15.12 16.29 -1.74
CA ASP A 69 15.08 16.45 -0.29
C ASP A 69 16.41 15.95 0.30
N GLU A 70 17.03 16.73 1.20
CA GLU A 70 18.39 16.45 1.66
C GLU A 70 18.50 15.09 2.38
N TRP A 71 17.44 14.66 3.06
CA TRP A 71 17.41 13.39 3.76
C TRP A 71 17.14 12.22 2.81
N ALA A 72 16.28 12.41 1.81
CA ALA A 72 16.11 11.44 0.73
C ALA A 72 17.42 11.22 -0.03
N TYR A 73 18.17 12.29 -0.31
CA TYR A 73 19.50 12.18 -0.92
C TYR A 73 20.49 11.45 -0.01
N PHE A 74 20.55 11.84 1.27
CA PHE A 74 21.42 11.20 2.26
C PHE A 74 21.17 9.69 2.40
N ARG A 75 19.92 9.23 2.29
CA ARG A 75 19.54 7.81 2.32
C ARG A 75 19.63 7.10 0.96
N GLY A 76 19.96 7.82 -0.12
CA GLY A 76 20.04 7.26 -1.48
C GLY A 76 18.69 7.01 -2.14
N GLU A 77 17.61 7.55 -1.58
CA GLU A 77 16.23 7.50 -2.11
C GLU A 77 16.01 8.52 -3.25
N CYS A 78 16.91 9.50 -3.37
CA CYS A 78 16.96 10.49 -4.45
C CYS A 78 18.39 10.66 -4.95
N LYS A 79 18.59 11.03 -6.22
CA LYS A 79 19.90 11.24 -6.86
C LYS A 79 19.87 12.45 -7.81
N PRO A 80 21.02 13.13 -8.02
CA PRO A 80 21.15 14.15 -9.05
C PRO A 80 20.74 13.62 -10.43
N GLY A 81 20.10 14.47 -11.23
CA GLY A 81 19.61 14.15 -12.57
C GLY A 81 18.23 13.47 -12.59
N GLN A 82 17.62 13.18 -11.44
CA GLN A 82 16.22 12.75 -11.38
C GLN A 82 15.28 13.97 -11.46
N PRO A 83 14.15 13.87 -12.18
CA PRO A 83 13.20 14.97 -12.29
C PRO A 83 12.64 15.34 -10.91
N ALA A 84 12.69 16.63 -10.57
CA ALA A 84 12.13 17.17 -9.34
C ALA A 84 10.62 16.89 -9.30
N GLY A 85 10.19 15.94 -8.48
CA GLY A 85 8.80 15.49 -8.41
C GLY A 85 8.62 13.98 -8.30
N GLU A 86 9.67 13.19 -8.57
CA GLU A 86 9.67 11.76 -8.24
C GLU A 86 9.97 11.60 -6.74
N GLN A 87 9.03 12.08 -5.92
CA GLN A 87 8.88 11.58 -4.56
C GLN A 87 8.79 10.06 -4.71
N SER A 88 9.80 9.32 -4.25
CA SER A 88 9.80 7.86 -4.25
C SER A 88 8.55 7.38 -3.50
N THR A 89 7.45 7.18 -4.21
CA THR A 89 6.19 6.64 -3.71
C THR A 89 6.42 5.17 -3.39
N GLY A 90 7.11 4.89 -2.29
CA GLY A 90 7.50 3.55 -1.88
C GLY A 90 8.38 2.82 -2.90
N MET A 91 8.88 1.66 -2.50
CA MET A 91 9.39 0.68 -3.45
C MET A 91 8.27 0.38 -4.46
N ALA A 92 8.56 0.42 -5.76
CA ALA A 92 7.59 0.01 -6.76
C ALA A 92 7.09 -1.41 -6.43
N ASN A 93 5.77 -1.63 -6.48
CA ASN A 93 5.19 -2.95 -6.25
C ASN A 93 5.75 -3.91 -7.33
N PRO A 94 6.48 -4.97 -6.94
CA PRO A 94 7.12 -5.86 -7.92
C PRO A 94 6.12 -6.56 -8.83
N ALA A 95 4.90 -6.86 -8.35
CA ALA A 95 3.86 -7.45 -9.19
C ALA A 95 3.34 -6.45 -10.25
N SER A 96 3.17 -5.19 -9.85
CA SER A 96 2.78 -4.10 -10.75
C SER A 96 3.82 -3.85 -11.84
N VAL A 97 5.11 -3.82 -11.47
CA VAL A 97 6.23 -3.68 -12.42
C VAL A 97 6.26 -4.88 -13.37
N TYR A 98 6.16 -6.09 -12.82
CA TYR A 98 6.17 -7.32 -13.60
C TYR A 98 5.03 -7.38 -14.62
N CYS A 99 3.84 -6.88 -14.27
CA CYS A 99 2.73 -6.76 -15.22
C CYS A 99 3.11 -5.93 -16.45
N GLY A 100 3.66 -4.73 -16.23
CA GLY A 100 4.10 -3.83 -17.32
C GLY A 100 5.23 -4.42 -18.16
N GLU A 101 6.24 -5.02 -17.50
CA GLU A 101 7.39 -5.62 -18.19
C GLU A 101 7.01 -6.82 -19.07
N ASN A 102 5.92 -7.52 -18.73
CA ASN A 102 5.41 -8.66 -19.50
C ASN A 102 4.24 -8.29 -20.43
N GLY A 103 4.12 -7.01 -20.80
CA GLY A 103 3.19 -6.56 -21.83
C GLY A 103 1.74 -6.46 -21.39
N GLY A 104 1.46 -6.48 -20.09
CA GLY A 104 0.17 -6.16 -19.53
C GLY A 104 0.05 -4.69 -19.14
N THR A 105 -1.18 -4.22 -18.98
CA THR A 105 -1.51 -2.92 -18.40
C THR A 105 -2.09 -3.15 -17.01
N LEU A 106 -1.52 -2.48 -16.00
CA LEU A 106 -2.02 -2.57 -14.64
C LEU A 106 -3.32 -1.77 -14.48
N ASP A 107 -4.35 -2.42 -13.96
CA ASP A 107 -5.64 -1.84 -13.59
C ASP A 107 -5.86 -2.01 -12.08
N ILE A 108 -5.98 -0.91 -11.34
CA ILE A 108 -6.23 -0.95 -9.89
C ILE A 108 -7.73 -0.91 -9.64
N ARG A 109 -8.25 -1.98 -9.05
CA ARG A 109 -9.66 -2.19 -8.76
C ARG A 109 -9.92 -2.18 -7.27
N LYS A 110 -11.19 -2.03 -6.89
CA LYS A 110 -11.65 -2.12 -5.50
C LYS A 110 -12.61 -3.29 -5.33
N ASP A 111 -12.48 -4.02 -4.23
CA ASP A 111 -13.46 -5.05 -3.85
C ASP A 111 -14.71 -4.43 -3.21
N ALA A 112 -15.69 -5.26 -2.83
CA ALA A 112 -16.93 -4.81 -2.17
C ALA A 112 -16.69 -4.15 -0.80
N GLN A 113 -15.52 -4.36 -0.19
CA GLN A 113 -15.11 -3.78 1.10
C GLN A 113 -14.29 -2.50 0.90
N GLY A 114 -13.95 -2.15 -0.35
CA GLY A 114 -13.17 -0.98 -0.73
C GLY A 114 -11.65 -1.21 -0.76
N ASN A 115 -11.18 -2.45 -0.54
CA ASN A 115 -9.75 -2.77 -0.61
C ASN A 115 -9.28 -2.72 -2.06
N GLU A 116 -8.12 -2.11 -2.29
CA GLU A 116 -7.51 -2.04 -3.62
C GLU A 116 -6.74 -3.32 -3.95
N TYR A 117 -6.86 -3.78 -5.20
CA TYR A 117 -6.09 -4.88 -5.75
C TYR A 117 -5.72 -4.58 -7.21
N GLY A 118 -4.57 -5.10 -7.65
CA GLY A 118 -4.09 -4.92 -9.01
C GLY A 118 -4.48 -6.08 -9.93
N VAL A 119 -4.98 -5.75 -11.12
CA VAL A 119 -5.25 -6.70 -12.20
C VAL A 119 -4.39 -6.34 -13.40
N CYS A 120 -3.64 -7.32 -13.89
CA CYS A 120 -2.90 -7.23 -15.13
C CYS A 120 -3.81 -7.56 -16.31
N VAL A 121 -4.03 -6.58 -17.19
CA VAL A 121 -4.87 -6.70 -18.38
C VAL A 121 -3.99 -6.83 -19.62
N PHE A 122 -4.12 -7.90 -20.38
CA PHE A 122 -3.28 -8.18 -21.54
C PHE A 122 -3.95 -7.74 -22.86
N ALA A 123 -3.16 -7.65 -23.93
CA ALA A 123 -3.62 -7.15 -25.24
C ALA A 123 -4.70 -8.03 -25.90
N ASP A 124 -4.76 -9.32 -25.55
CA ASP A 124 -5.81 -10.25 -25.99
C ASP A 124 -7.10 -10.15 -25.16
N GLY A 125 -7.13 -9.26 -24.15
CA GLY A 125 -8.24 -9.07 -23.24
C GLY A 125 -8.27 -10.05 -22.06
N SER A 126 -7.31 -10.97 -21.96
CA SER A 126 -7.17 -11.78 -20.74
C SER A 126 -6.78 -10.90 -19.56
N GLU A 127 -7.20 -11.32 -18.37
CA GLU A 127 -6.95 -10.60 -17.12
C GLU A 127 -6.43 -11.57 -16.07
N CYS A 128 -5.49 -11.12 -15.25
CA CYS A 128 -5.10 -11.85 -14.07
C CYS A 128 -4.75 -10.93 -12.91
N ASP A 129 -5.06 -11.33 -11.68
CA ASP A 129 -4.52 -10.70 -10.47
C ASP A 129 -2.98 -10.54 -10.58
N GLU A 130 -2.46 -9.36 -10.27
CA GLU A 130 -1.05 -9.03 -10.50
C GLU A 130 -0.10 -9.95 -9.73
N TRP A 131 -0.49 -10.40 -8.54
CA TRP A 131 0.32 -11.26 -7.69
C TRP A 131 0.23 -12.72 -8.11
N ALA A 132 -0.94 -13.17 -8.55
CA ALA A 132 -1.10 -14.46 -9.20
C ALA A 132 -0.23 -14.55 -10.47
N PHE A 133 -0.20 -13.49 -11.28
CA PHE A 133 0.65 -13.43 -12.47
C PHE A 133 2.14 -13.42 -12.12
N PHE A 134 2.54 -12.61 -11.13
CA PHE A 134 3.91 -12.57 -10.63
C PHE A 134 4.41 -13.93 -10.11
N ARG A 135 3.52 -14.72 -9.48
CA ARG A 135 3.83 -16.07 -8.98
C ARG A 135 3.66 -17.18 -10.02
N GLY A 136 3.19 -16.86 -11.22
CA GLY A 136 2.93 -17.84 -12.29
C GLY A 136 1.71 -18.74 -12.02
N GLU A 137 0.78 -18.29 -11.17
CA GLU A 137 -0.50 -18.96 -10.91
C GLU A 137 -1.51 -18.76 -12.06
N CYS A 138 -1.19 -17.85 -12.98
CA CYS A 138 -1.90 -17.56 -14.23
C CYS A 138 -0.92 -16.97 -15.26
N LYS A 139 -1.39 -16.76 -16.50
CA LYS A 139 -0.63 -16.14 -17.60
C LYS A 139 -1.54 -15.38 -18.57
N ALA A 140 -0.92 -14.55 -19.40
CA ALA A 140 -1.59 -13.97 -20.57
C ALA A 140 -2.18 -15.08 -21.46
N GLY A 141 -3.41 -14.89 -21.91
CA GLY A 141 -4.20 -15.88 -22.66
C GLY A 141 -4.98 -16.84 -21.78
N ASP A 142 -4.82 -16.81 -20.45
CA ASP A 142 -5.80 -17.42 -19.56
C ASP A 142 -7.05 -16.53 -19.59
N SER A 143 -8.03 -16.92 -20.40
CA SER A 143 -9.36 -16.32 -20.35
C SER A 143 -9.82 -16.35 -18.91
N GLY A 144 -10.12 -15.18 -18.32
CA GLY A 144 -10.44 -14.96 -16.90
C GLY A 144 -11.63 -15.75 -16.36
N GLU A 145 -11.57 -17.07 -16.39
CA GLU A 145 -12.16 -17.94 -15.39
C GLU A 145 -11.15 -18.02 -14.25
N VAL A 146 -11.14 -16.96 -13.45
CA VAL A 146 -10.71 -16.99 -12.05
C VAL A 146 -11.05 -18.35 -11.44
N MET A 147 -10.02 -19.15 -11.14
CA MET A 147 -9.96 -20.16 -10.07
C MET A 147 -11.31 -20.68 -9.58
N ASN A 148 -12.09 -21.26 -10.48
CA ASN A 148 -13.01 -22.32 -10.15
C ASN A 148 -12.42 -23.50 -10.89
N MET A 149 -11.97 -24.51 -10.15
CA MET A 149 -11.68 -25.81 -10.69
C MET A 149 -12.90 -26.22 -11.52
N ARG A 150 -12.89 -25.95 -12.82
CA ARG A 150 -14.04 -26.18 -13.69
C ARG A 150 -14.29 -27.66 -13.55
N ASN A 151 -15.43 -28.00 -12.94
CA ASN A 151 -15.70 -29.35 -12.47
C ASN A 151 -15.33 -30.31 -13.61
N PRO A 152 -14.34 -31.21 -13.42
CA PRO A 152 -13.82 -32.01 -14.53
C PRO A 152 -14.92 -32.87 -15.16
N ALA A 153 -15.95 -33.25 -14.37
CA ALA A 153 -17.14 -33.91 -14.87
C ALA A 153 -17.99 -33.00 -15.79
N SER A 154 -18.16 -31.72 -15.43
CA SER A 154 -18.87 -30.73 -16.24
C SER A 154 -18.13 -30.42 -17.55
N VAL A 155 -16.80 -30.34 -17.52
CA VAL A 155 -15.96 -30.19 -18.73
C VAL A 155 -16.10 -31.41 -19.62
N TYR A 156 -15.95 -32.60 -19.04
CA TYR A 156 -16.07 -33.86 -19.77
C TYR A 156 -17.45 -34.03 -20.41
N CYS A 157 -18.52 -33.60 -19.73
CA CYS A 157 -19.86 -33.56 -20.30
C CYS A 157 -19.93 -32.69 -21.57
N ALA A 158 -19.44 -31.45 -21.49
CA ALA A 158 -19.44 -30.51 -22.61
C ALA A 158 -18.59 -31.02 -23.80
N GLU A 159 -17.41 -31.58 -23.53
CA GLU A 159 -16.52 -32.14 -24.55
C GLU A 159 -17.12 -33.35 -25.28
N ASN A 160 -17.99 -34.11 -24.61
CA ASN A 160 -18.71 -35.25 -25.20
C ASN A 160 -20.07 -34.87 -25.80
N GLY A 161 -20.34 -33.57 -25.99
CA GLY A 161 -21.53 -33.08 -26.67
C GLY A 161 -22.79 -33.05 -25.79
N GLY A 162 -22.64 -33.16 -24.47
CA GLY A 162 -23.71 -32.97 -23.50
C GLY A 162 -23.81 -31.52 -23.02
N THR A 163 -24.93 -31.19 -22.39
CA THR A 163 -25.14 -29.96 -21.63
C THR A 163 -25.30 -30.30 -20.15
N VAL A 164 -24.68 -29.52 -19.28
CA VAL A 164 -24.79 -29.71 -17.83
C VAL A 164 -26.10 -29.11 -17.32
N ASP A 165 -26.87 -29.92 -16.61
CA ASP A 165 -28.11 -29.55 -15.92
C ASP A 165 -27.91 -29.77 -14.41
N ILE A 166 -27.89 -28.68 -13.63
CA ILE A 166 -27.74 -28.75 -12.17
C ILE A 166 -29.13 -28.81 -11.53
N ARG A 167 -29.37 -29.86 -10.76
CA ARG A 167 -30.64 -30.13 -10.08
C ARG A 167 -30.45 -30.09 -8.57
N GLU A 168 -31.44 -29.54 -7.87
CA GLU A 168 -31.46 -29.56 -6.40
C GLU A 168 -32.07 -30.88 -5.91
N GLU A 169 -31.30 -31.64 -5.14
CA GLU A 169 -31.71 -32.89 -4.51
C GLU A 169 -31.71 -32.77 -2.97
N ALA A 170 -32.10 -33.84 -2.29
CA ALA A 170 -32.24 -33.84 -0.83
C ALA A 170 -30.91 -33.64 -0.08
N ASP A 171 -29.77 -33.96 -0.73
CA ASP A 171 -28.42 -33.89 -0.20
C ASP A 171 -27.56 -32.76 -0.81
N GLY A 172 -28.15 -31.96 -1.71
CA GLY A 172 -27.51 -30.79 -2.32
C GLY A 172 -27.73 -30.72 -3.83
N SER A 173 -26.96 -29.87 -4.50
CA SER A 173 -27.00 -29.74 -5.95
C SER A 173 -26.25 -30.89 -6.62
N VAL A 174 -26.91 -31.60 -7.55
CA VAL A 174 -26.37 -32.70 -8.34
C VAL A 174 -26.34 -32.31 -9.81
N GLY A 175 -25.21 -32.54 -10.49
CA GLY A 175 -25.05 -32.26 -11.90
C GLY A 175 -25.37 -33.46 -12.78
N TYR A 176 -26.16 -33.23 -13.84
CA TYR A 176 -26.49 -34.21 -14.85
C TYR A 176 -25.94 -33.77 -16.21
N CYS A 177 -25.33 -34.70 -16.93
CA CYS A 177 -24.97 -34.52 -18.33
C CYS A 177 -26.13 -34.98 -19.22
N VAL A 178 -26.71 -34.05 -19.99
CA VAL A 178 -27.87 -34.29 -20.86
C VAL A 178 -27.46 -34.18 -22.33
N PHE A 179 -27.72 -35.22 -23.12
CA PHE A 179 -27.37 -35.27 -24.54
C PHE A 179 -28.54 -34.90 -25.46
N ALA A 180 -28.25 -34.65 -26.73
CA ALA A 180 -29.25 -34.25 -27.74
C ALA A 180 -30.35 -35.30 -27.98
N ASP A 181 -30.05 -36.58 -27.77
CA ASP A 181 -31.02 -37.69 -27.84
C ASP A 181 -31.86 -37.83 -26.56
N LYS A 182 -31.68 -36.91 -25.61
CA LYS A 182 -32.30 -36.87 -24.27
C LYS A 182 -31.85 -37.99 -23.35
N SER A 183 -30.79 -38.72 -23.68
CA SER A 183 -30.11 -39.53 -22.69
C SER A 183 -29.48 -38.61 -21.64
N GLU A 184 -29.50 -39.04 -20.39
CA GLU A 184 -28.90 -38.31 -19.28
C GLU A 184 -28.20 -39.25 -18.31
N CYS A 185 -27.17 -38.74 -17.67
CA CYS A 185 -26.40 -39.44 -16.64
C CYS A 185 -25.86 -38.43 -15.63
N GLU A 186 -25.65 -38.85 -14.38
CA GLU A 186 -24.96 -38.00 -13.39
C GLU A 186 -23.52 -37.74 -13.87
N GLU A 187 -23.07 -36.49 -13.77
CA GLU A 187 -21.85 -36.04 -14.44
C GLU A 187 -20.59 -36.77 -13.94
N TRP A 188 -20.50 -37.09 -12.64
CA TRP A 188 -19.37 -37.84 -12.10
C TRP A 188 -19.40 -39.33 -12.42
N ALA A 189 -20.58 -39.94 -12.53
CA ALA A 189 -20.76 -41.30 -13.03
C ALA A 189 -20.30 -41.38 -14.48
N PHE A 190 -20.68 -40.40 -15.31
CA PHE A 190 -20.22 -40.32 -16.69
C PHE A 190 -18.70 -40.13 -16.81
N PHE A 191 -18.13 -39.27 -15.99
CA PHE A 191 -16.69 -38.99 -15.96
C PHE A 191 -15.85 -40.23 -15.56
N ARG A 192 -16.36 -41.09 -14.67
CA ARG A 192 -15.64 -42.29 -14.19
C ARG A 192 -15.82 -43.53 -15.07
N GLY A 193 -16.80 -43.53 -16.00
CA GLY A 193 -17.17 -44.69 -16.83
C GLY A 193 -17.84 -45.81 -16.05
#